data_AF-A0A523NRT6-F1
#
_entry.id   AF-A0A523NRT6-F1
#
_cell.length_a   1.000
_cell.length_b   1.000
_cell.length_c   1.000
_cell.angle_alpha   90.00
_cell.angle_beta   90.00
_cell.angle_gamma   90.00
#
_symmetry.space_group_name_H-M   'P 1'
#
loop_
_entity.id
_entity.type
_entity.pdbx_description
1 polymer ?
#
loop_
_entity_poly.entity_id
_entity_poly.type
_entity_poly.pdbx_seq_one_letter_code
_entity_poly.pdbx_strand_id
1 'polypeptide(L)'
;TALIEALFSALANEASAPDEDLPDTGVGLEFERRLSPIFITGDAYGTRCSTIVLFDDGGQVTFIERRFGPNKAFLGESSFKFDITIDP
;
A
#
# COMPACT_ATOMS: atom_id res chain seq x y z
N THR A 1 5.18 -16.15 6.63
CA THR A 1 5.23 -15.75 5.20
C THR A 1 3.85 -15.68 4.57
N ALA A 2 2.96 -16.68 4.74
CA ALA A 2 1.61 -16.64 4.14
C ALA A 2 0.76 -15.41 4.52
N LEU A 3 0.78 -14.97 5.79
CA LEU A 3 0.09 -13.75 6.22
C LEU A 3 0.60 -12.50 5.48
N ILE A 4 1.93 -12.35 5.36
CA ILE A 4 2.56 -11.21 4.70
C ILE A 4 2.12 -11.13 3.23
N GLU A 5 2.10 -12.27 2.52
CA GLU A 5 1.62 -12.30 1.14
C GLU A 5 0.13 -11.98 1.02
N ALA A 6 -0.70 -12.45 1.95
CA ALA A 6 -2.13 -12.12 1.96
C ALA A 6 -2.36 -10.62 2.16
N LEU A 7 -1.60 -9.98 3.05
CA LEU A 7 -1.64 -8.54 3.28
C LEU A 7 -1.16 -7.76 2.05
N PHE A 8 -0.07 -8.19 1.40
CA PHE A 8 0.37 -7.54 0.16
C PHE A 8 -0.63 -7.73 -0.98
N SER A 9 -1.30 -8.88 -1.06
CA SER A 9 -2.37 -9.12 -2.02
C SER A 9 -3.52 -8.13 -1.83
N ALA A 10 -3.90 -7.85 -0.58
CA ALA A 10 -4.91 -6.83 -0.27
C ALA A 10 -4.45 -5.42 -0.69
N LEU A 11 -3.18 -5.08 -0.47
CA LEU A 11 -2.60 -3.79 -0.89
C LEU A 11 -2.42 -3.65 -2.40
N ALA A 12 -2.44 -4.75 -3.16
CA ALA A 12 -2.30 -4.77 -4.62
C ALA A 12 -3.65 -4.57 -5.36
N ASN A 13 -4.72 -4.22 -4.65
CA ASN A 13 -6.05 -4.07 -5.25
C ASN A 13 -6.15 -2.81 -6.14
N GLU A 14 -6.44 -3.02 -7.43
CA GLU A 14 -6.56 -1.98 -8.45
C GLU A 14 -8.00 -1.59 -8.79
N ALA A 15 -8.99 -2.17 -8.10
CA ALA A 15 -10.39 -1.89 -8.38
C ALA A 15 -10.71 -0.42 -8.08
N SER A 16 -11.24 0.29 -9.08
CA SER A 16 -11.84 1.60 -8.86
C SER A 16 -13.15 1.47 -8.07
N ALA A 17 -13.38 2.41 -7.16
CA ALA A 17 -14.63 2.49 -6.44
C ALA A 17 -15.78 2.93 -7.40
N PRO A 18 -17.03 2.50 -7.14
CA PRO A 18 -18.21 3.04 -7.80
C PRO A 18 -18.31 4.56 -7.62
N ASP A 19 -18.85 5.27 -8.62
CA ASP A 19 -18.96 6.73 -8.58
C ASP A 19 -19.70 7.27 -7.34
N GLU A 20 -20.70 6.53 -6.87
CA GLU A 20 -21.52 6.88 -5.71
C GLU A 20 -20.76 6.80 -4.38
N ASP A 21 -19.66 6.04 -4.34
CA ASP A 21 -18.78 5.91 -3.18
C ASP A 21 -17.58 6.87 -3.25
N LEU A 22 -17.41 7.58 -4.37
CA LEU A 22 -16.29 8.52 -4.52
C LEU A 22 -16.51 9.77 -3.68
N PRO A 23 -15.45 10.28 -3.02
CA PRO A 23 -15.53 11.55 -2.35
C PRO A 23 -15.64 12.69 -3.38
N ASP A 24 -16.16 13.83 -2.95
CA ASP A 24 -16.07 15.08 -3.70
C ASP A 24 -14.98 15.97 -3.08
N THR A 25 -13.72 15.74 -3.48
CA THR A 25 -12.57 16.52 -2.98
C THR A 25 -12.29 17.77 -3.80
N GLY A 26 -13.05 18.00 -4.88
CA GLY A 26 -12.90 19.13 -5.79
C GLY A 26 -11.91 18.93 -6.94
N VAL A 27 -11.37 17.72 -7.14
CA VAL A 27 -10.47 17.40 -8.28
C VAL A 27 -11.21 16.92 -9.53
N GLY A 28 -12.54 16.72 -9.43
CA GLY A 28 -13.40 16.27 -10.51
C GLY A 28 -13.47 14.75 -10.64
N LEU A 29 -14.62 14.25 -11.12
CA LEU A 29 -14.98 12.83 -11.10
C LEU A 29 -13.95 11.90 -11.76
N GLU A 30 -13.34 12.30 -12.87
CA GLU A 30 -12.33 11.49 -13.56
C GLU A 30 -11.10 11.24 -12.68
N PHE A 31 -10.64 12.28 -11.97
CA PHE A 31 -9.51 12.15 -11.06
C PHE A 31 -9.90 11.35 -9.83
N GLU A 32 -11.10 11.55 -9.27
CA GLU A 32 -11.59 10.75 -8.13
C GLU A 32 -11.60 9.26 -8.47
N ARG A 33 -12.13 8.88 -9.64
CA ARG A 33 -12.10 7.50 -10.13
C ARG A 33 -10.67 6.96 -10.21
N ARG A 34 -9.76 7.76 -10.77
CA ARG A 34 -8.35 7.37 -10.96
C ARG A 34 -7.59 7.20 -9.64
N LEU A 35 -7.96 7.96 -8.61
CA LEU A 35 -7.31 7.96 -7.30
C LEU A 35 -7.98 7.00 -6.30
N SER A 36 -9.14 6.44 -6.64
CA SER A 36 -9.89 5.52 -5.78
C SER A 36 -9.25 4.14 -5.49
N PRO A 37 -8.45 3.53 -6.40
CA PRO A 37 -7.85 2.23 -6.09
C PRO A 37 -6.83 2.30 -4.94
N ILE A 38 -6.71 1.20 -4.18
CA ILE A 38 -5.65 1.05 -3.18
C ILE A 38 -4.27 1.06 -3.87
N PHE A 39 -4.16 0.36 -5.00
CA PHE A 39 -2.99 0.35 -5.86
C PHE A 39 -3.25 1.10 -7.15
N ILE A 40 -2.73 2.32 -7.25
CA ILE A 40 -2.90 3.18 -8.43
C ILE A 40 -1.84 2.83 -9.47
N THR A 41 -2.28 2.55 -10.69
CA THR A 41 -1.39 2.31 -11.83
C THR A 41 -1.21 3.58 -12.63
N GLY A 42 0.04 3.95 -12.91
CA GLY A 42 0.31 4.96 -13.91
C GLY A 42 1.78 5.20 -14.15
N ASP A 43 2.04 5.90 -15.25
CA ASP A 43 3.38 6.28 -15.65
C ASP A 43 3.88 7.44 -14.77
N ALA A 44 3.20 8.60 -14.87
CA ALA A 44 3.51 9.80 -14.08
C ALA A 44 3.04 9.73 -12.63
N TYR A 45 1.88 9.11 -12.36
CA TYR A 45 1.29 9.03 -11.02
C TYR A 45 0.77 7.62 -10.74
N GLY A 46 1.24 7.01 -9.66
CA GLY A 46 0.87 5.66 -9.25
C GLY A 46 1.52 5.26 -7.93
N THR A 47 1.08 4.16 -7.34
CA THR A 47 1.61 3.62 -6.10
C THR A 47 3.07 3.23 -6.29
N ARG A 48 3.97 3.81 -5.48
CA ARG A 48 5.42 3.58 -5.55
C ARG A 48 5.93 2.63 -4.48
N CYS A 49 5.18 2.48 -3.41
CA CYS A 49 5.46 1.51 -2.37
C CYS A 49 4.18 0.92 -1.79
N SER A 50 4.30 -0.32 -1.34
CA SER A 50 3.34 -0.96 -0.43
C SER A 50 4.14 -1.44 0.77
N THR A 51 3.68 -1.10 1.97
CA THR A 51 4.44 -1.33 3.20
C THR A 51 3.57 -2.05 4.22
N ILE A 52 4.11 -3.13 4.77
CA ILE A 52 3.54 -3.86 5.89
C ILE A 52 4.41 -3.59 7.12
N VAL A 53 3.78 -3.18 8.21
CA VAL A 53 4.42 -3.08 9.52
C VAL A 53 3.61 -3.93 10.49
N LEU A 54 4.24 -4.96 11.05
CA LEU A 54 3.65 -5.85 12.04
C LEU A 54 4.33 -5.58 13.38
N PHE A 55 3.53 -5.41 14.42
CA PHE A 55 3.95 -5.30 15.81
C PHE A 55 3.42 -6.52 16.55
N ASP A 56 4.27 -7.16 17.36
CA ASP A 56 3.80 -8.14 18.34
C ASP A 56 3.78 -7.56 19.75
N ASP A 57 3.14 -8.28 20.67
CA ASP A 57 3.02 -7.87 22.08
C ASP A 57 4.39 -7.84 22.82
N GLY A 58 5.43 -8.40 22.22
CA GLY A 58 6.79 -8.41 22.74
C GLY A 58 7.64 -7.22 22.30
N GLY A 59 7.08 -6.32 21.47
CA GLY A 59 7.82 -5.17 20.92
C GLY A 59 8.67 -5.51 19.70
N GLN A 60 8.56 -6.71 19.11
CA GLN A 60 9.20 -7.00 17.83
C GLN A 60 8.41 -6.33 16.71
N VAL A 61 9.12 -5.61 15.85
CA VAL A 61 8.58 -5.04 14.61
C VAL A 61 9.10 -5.80 13.42
N THR A 62 8.21 -6.20 12.52
CA THR A 62 8.54 -6.63 11.16
C THR A 62 8.10 -5.55 10.19
N PHE A 63 9.05 -4.94 9.49
CA PHE A 63 8.82 -3.94 8.45
C PHE A 63 9.16 -4.54 7.09
N ILE A 64 8.23 -4.52 6.14
CA ILE A 64 8.46 -5.02 4.78
C ILE A 64 7.89 -4.01 3.79
N GLU A 65 8.71 -3.56 2.85
CA GLU A 65 8.30 -2.63 1.80
C GLU A 65 8.61 -3.19 0.41
N ARG A 66 7.59 -3.23 -0.44
CA ARG A 66 7.71 -3.51 -1.89
C ARG A 66 7.69 -2.18 -2.64
N ARG A 67 8.65 -1.99 -3.54
CA ARG A 67 8.82 -0.75 -4.31
C ARG A 67 8.50 -0.97 -5.79
N PHE A 68 7.89 0.04 -6.40
CA PHE A 68 7.40 -0.01 -7.78
C PHE A 68 7.76 1.26 -8.55
N GLY A 69 8.23 1.08 -9.78
CA GLY A 69 8.43 2.13 -10.76
C GLY A 69 7.16 2.43 -11.55
N PRO A 70 7.27 3.21 -12.64
CA PRO A 70 6.19 3.45 -13.59
C PRO A 70 5.52 2.16 -14.04
N ASN A 71 4.19 2.20 -14.20
CA ASN A 71 3.40 1.06 -14.71
C ASN A 71 3.60 -0.23 -13.90
N LYS A 72 3.73 -0.10 -12.57
CA LYS A 72 3.95 -1.19 -11.61
C LYS A 72 5.23 -2.00 -11.77
N ALA A 73 6.26 -1.44 -12.42
CA ALA A 73 7.53 -2.13 -12.55
C ALA A 73 8.10 -2.47 -11.17
N PHE A 74 8.19 -3.75 -10.79
CA PHE A 74 8.70 -4.13 -9.48
C PHE A 74 10.19 -3.80 -9.36
N LEU A 75 10.55 -2.98 -8.38
CA LEU A 75 11.94 -2.51 -8.16
C LEU A 75 12.62 -3.22 -6.99
N GLY A 76 11.90 -4.08 -6.27
CA GLY A 76 12.44 -4.90 -5.20
C GLY A 76 11.73 -4.72 -3.87
N GLU A 77 12.21 -5.47 -2.90
CA GLU A 77 11.68 -5.55 -1.55
C GLU A 77 12.78 -5.24 -0.53
N SER A 78 12.42 -4.59 0.57
CA SER A 78 13.26 -4.45 1.74
C SER A 78 12.52 -4.98 2.96
N SER A 79 13.20 -5.79 3.77
CA SER A 79 12.63 -6.41 4.96
C SER A 79 13.56 -6.17 6.15
N PHE A 80 13.02 -5.60 7.21
CA PHE A 80 13.73 -5.34 8.46
C PHE A 80 12.97 -5.96 9.63
N LYS A 81 13.72 -6.48 10.59
CA LYS A 81 13.19 -6.88 11.88
C LYS A 81 14.00 -6.18 12.97
N PHE A 82 13.32 -5.51 13.87
CA PHE A 82 13.94 -4.77 14.95
C PHE A 82 13.00 -4.71 16.15
N ASP A 83 13.57 -4.58 17.33
CA ASP A 83 12.81 -4.45 18.57
C ASP A 83 12.59 -2.96 18.87
N ILE A 84 11.39 -2.65 19.37
CA ILE A 84 11.06 -1.35 19.95
C ILE A 84 10.81 -1.51 21.45
N THR A 85 11.12 -0.46 22.22
CA THR A 85 10.67 -0.38 23.61
C THR A 85 9.21 0.04 23.61
N ILE A 86 8.35 -0.75 24.25
CA ILE A 86 6.97 -0.37 24.54
C ILE A 86 6.99 0.12 25.98
N ASP A 87 6.89 1.44 26.16
CA ASP A 87 6.67 2.01 27.48
C ASP A 87 5.26 1.62 27.97
N PRO A 88 5.11 1.16 29.23
CA PRO A 88 3.83 0.71 29.79
C PRO A 88 2.80 1.83 29.99
#